data_AF-I0ENC2-F1
#
_entry.id   AF-I0ENC2-F1
#
_cell.length_a   1.000
_cell.length_b   1.000
_cell.length_c   1.000
_cell.angle_alpha   90.00
_cell.angle_beta   90.00
_cell.angle_gamma   90.00
#
_symmetry.space_group_name_H-M   'P 1'
#
loop_
_entity.id
_entity.type
_entity.pdbx_description
1 polymer ?
#
loop_
_entity_poly.entity_id
_entity_poly.type
_entity_poly.pdbx_seq_one_letter_code
_entity_poly.pdbx_strand_id
1 'polypeptide(L)'
;MQDIKGSIRGLFGQCVLGTSVLALLVGCSPKIIETDNVALKLVYQPTTHSAQALDKSILLLRPSLQYSDNIAKEYENKFKNQVVLKTEDILKNQGYRVVNVESSEKSDLSFAQKKEGYLAISMNGEIVLRPDPKRTTQKKSEPGLLFSTGLDKMEGVLVSAGFIKVMLIEPMSGEALDSFMIDLSELDIQEKFLRTTHSSHSGGLVSTMVKGLDNSNDAIKNALNKIFKDIMDRIDKKLTQSNLEAYKKDAQELKNKKNR
;
A
#
# COMPACT_ATOMS: atom_id res chain seq x y z
N MET A 1 -4.46 57.55 -27.90
CA MET A 1 -3.91 58.63 -28.75
C MET A 1 -2.46 58.26 -29.02
N GLN A 2 -2.15 57.99 -30.29
CA GLN A 2 -0.84 57.94 -30.98
C GLN A 2 0.31 57.15 -30.32
N ASP A 3 0.77 56.03 -30.87
CA ASP A 3 1.60 55.85 -32.08
C ASP A 3 3.08 56.31 -31.98
N ILE A 4 3.97 55.29 -32.05
CA ILE A 4 5.03 55.10 -33.06
C ILE A 4 6.46 55.67 -32.82
N LYS A 5 7.42 54.80 -33.21
CA LYS A 5 8.86 54.95 -33.59
C LYS A 5 9.86 55.03 -32.42
N GLY A 6 10.89 54.18 -32.29
CA GLY A 6 11.61 53.31 -33.24
C GLY A 6 13.00 53.86 -33.53
N SER A 7 14.09 53.14 -33.22
CA SER A 7 15.39 53.31 -33.89
C SER A 7 16.32 52.10 -33.68
N ILE A 8 16.79 51.57 -34.80
CA ILE A 8 17.77 50.50 -35.00
C ILE A 8 19.18 51.11 -35.12
N ARG A 9 20.20 50.42 -34.58
CA ARG A 9 21.63 50.35 -34.99
C ARG A 9 22.35 49.62 -33.83
N GLY A 10 22.87 48.40 -33.92
CA GLY A 10 23.73 47.85 -34.96
C GLY A 10 25.18 48.16 -34.60
N LEU A 11 25.94 47.20 -34.04
CA LEU A 11 27.36 46.98 -34.37
C LEU A 11 27.87 45.67 -33.74
N PHE A 12 28.28 44.76 -34.61
CA PHE A 12 29.21 43.68 -34.33
C PHE A 12 30.56 44.22 -33.84
N GLY A 13 31.22 43.45 -32.97
CA GLY A 13 32.68 43.47 -32.84
C GLY A 13 33.19 43.80 -31.45
N GLN A 14 33.55 42.77 -30.68
CA GLN A 14 34.96 42.41 -30.47
C GLN A 14 35.03 41.27 -29.43
N CYS A 15 35.45 40.09 -29.89
CA CYS A 15 36.03 39.06 -29.04
C CYS A 15 37.26 39.65 -28.34
N VAL A 16 37.16 39.90 -27.04
CA VAL A 16 38.34 39.98 -26.18
C VAL A 16 38.46 38.64 -25.48
N LEU A 17 39.46 37.89 -25.90
CA LEU A 17 39.98 36.68 -25.24
C LEU A 17 40.43 37.06 -23.83
N GLY A 18 39.54 36.89 -22.86
CA GLY A 18 39.85 36.84 -21.43
C GLY A 18 39.90 35.39 -20.98
N THR A 19 41.10 34.85 -20.86
CA THR A 19 41.40 33.51 -20.37
C THR A 19 40.90 33.32 -18.94
N SER A 20 39.74 32.69 -18.80
CA SER A 20 39.32 31.99 -17.59
C SER A 20 38.51 30.78 -18.02
N VAL A 21 39.19 29.65 -18.26
CA VAL A 21 38.52 28.34 -18.37
C VAL A 21 38.05 27.96 -16.96
N LEU A 22 36.96 28.58 -16.51
CA LEU A 22 36.06 27.94 -15.57
C LEU A 22 35.34 26.88 -16.38
N ALA A 23 35.98 25.70 -16.51
CA ALA A 23 35.27 24.49 -16.84
C ALA A 23 34.28 24.27 -15.69
N LEU A 24 33.08 24.83 -15.83
CA LEU A 24 31.89 24.36 -15.14
C LEU A 24 31.71 22.92 -15.62
N LEU A 25 32.37 21.99 -14.93
CA LEU A 25 31.99 20.59 -14.93
C LEU A 25 30.60 20.57 -14.29
N VAL A 26 29.58 20.83 -15.10
CA VAL A 26 28.20 20.50 -14.78
C VAL A 26 28.23 18.98 -14.66
N GLY A 27 28.45 18.50 -13.44
CA GLY A 27 28.46 17.08 -13.12
C GLY A 27 27.07 16.55 -13.42
N CYS A 28 26.90 15.95 -14.59
CA CYS A 28 25.68 15.21 -14.90
C CYS A 28 25.64 14.01 -13.96
N SER A 29 24.80 14.08 -12.94
CA SER A 29 24.57 12.97 -12.03
C SER A 29 24.12 11.72 -12.80
N PRO A 30 24.60 10.52 -12.42
CA PRO A 30 24.22 9.27 -13.08
C PRO A 30 22.71 9.08 -13.06
N LYS A 31 22.10 8.78 -14.21
CA LYS A 31 20.63 8.61 -14.28
C LYS A 31 20.22 7.29 -13.62
N ILE A 32 19.28 7.34 -12.68
CA ILE A 32 18.60 6.15 -12.14
C ILE A 32 17.31 5.94 -12.92
N ILE A 33 17.09 4.71 -13.40
CA ILE A 33 15.84 4.29 -14.04
C ILE A 33 15.02 3.55 -12.98
N GLU A 34 13.90 4.14 -12.59
CA GLU A 34 12.90 3.45 -11.80
C GLU A 34 12.00 2.63 -12.72
N THR A 35 11.78 1.36 -12.39
CA THR A 35 10.84 0.50 -13.12
C THR A 35 9.47 0.51 -12.45
N ASP A 36 8.45 0.47 -13.30
CA ASP A 36 7.05 0.38 -12.88
C ASP A 36 6.25 -0.54 -13.80
N ASN A 37 6.78 -1.74 -14.03
CA ASN A 37 6.23 -2.71 -14.98
C ASN A 37 5.13 -3.59 -14.36
N VAL A 38 5.08 -3.68 -13.04
CA VAL A 38 4.06 -4.45 -12.31
C VAL A 38 2.86 -3.57 -12.05
N ALA A 39 1.68 -4.04 -12.45
CA ALA A 39 0.44 -3.40 -12.04
C ALA A 39 0.02 -3.87 -10.63
N LEU A 40 -0.51 -2.96 -9.82
CA LEU A 40 -1.14 -3.28 -8.55
C LEU A 40 -2.52 -3.91 -8.83
N LYS A 41 -2.55 -5.24 -8.97
CA LYS A 41 -3.72 -6.06 -9.32
C LYS A 41 -4.29 -6.71 -8.06
N LEU A 42 -5.08 -5.95 -7.33
CA LEU A 42 -5.76 -6.36 -6.11
C LEU A 42 -7.06 -7.11 -6.45
N VAL A 43 -6.91 -8.27 -7.10
CA VAL A 43 -8.04 -9.07 -7.58
C VAL A 43 -8.20 -10.28 -6.70
N TYR A 44 -9.44 -10.51 -6.27
CA TYR A 44 -9.86 -11.72 -5.59
C TYR A 44 -11.24 -12.13 -6.10
N GLN A 45 -11.43 -13.44 -6.27
CA GLN A 45 -12.71 -14.03 -6.60
C GLN A 45 -13.10 -14.94 -5.43
N PRO A 46 -14.27 -14.72 -4.80
CA PRO A 46 -14.75 -15.60 -3.75
C PRO A 46 -14.80 -17.05 -4.21
N THR A 47 -14.29 -17.93 -3.38
CA THR A 47 -14.24 -19.38 -3.59
C THR A 47 -15.44 -20.08 -2.97
N THR A 48 -16.11 -19.42 -2.02
CA THR A 48 -17.30 -19.92 -1.35
C THR A 48 -18.53 -19.90 -2.27
N HIS A 49 -19.37 -20.93 -2.16
CA HIS A 49 -20.61 -21.02 -2.93
C HIS A 49 -21.60 -19.93 -2.51
N SER A 50 -22.36 -19.41 -3.47
CA SER A 50 -23.42 -18.45 -3.20
C SER A 50 -24.47 -19.07 -2.28
N ALA A 51 -24.74 -18.43 -1.16
CA ALA A 51 -25.75 -18.86 -0.22
C ALA A 51 -27.12 -18.25 -0.52
N GLN A 52 -28.16 -18.75 0.15
CA GLN A 52 -29.50 -18.16 0.09
C GLN A 52 -29.51 -16.79 0.78
N ALA A 53 -30.24 -15.85 0.21
CA ALA A 53 -30.37 -14.49 0.74
C ALA A 53 -31.00 -14.51 2.15
N LEU A 54 -30.45 -13.69 3.05
CA LEU A 54 -30.90 -13.47 4.40
C LEU A 54 -31.45 -12.06 4.56
N ASP A 55 -32.49 -11.91 5.38
CA ASP A 55 -32.97 -10.59 5.81
C ASP A 55 -32.16 -10.07 7.01
N LYS A 56 -30.83 -10.04 6.86
CA LYS A 56 -29.89 -9.59 7.88
C LYS A 56 -28.83 -8.67 7.26
N SER A 57 -28.58 -7.56 7.94
CA SER A 57 -27.59 -6.58 7.52
C SER A 57 -26.31 -6.69 8.34
N ILE A 58 -25.16 -6.77 7.68
CA ILE A 58 -23.85 -6.66 8.30
C ILE A 58 -23.31 -5.25 8.07
N LEU A 59 -22.88 -4.60 9.14
CA LEU A 59 -22.19 -3.32 9.09
C LEU A 59 -20.71 -3.58 8.81
N LEU A 60 -20.20 -3.08 7.70
CA LEU A 60 -18.78 -3.22 7.35
C LEU A 60 -18.07 -1.90 7.63
N LEU A 61 -17.26 -1.86 8.68
CA LEU A 61 -16.50 -0.68 9.08
C LEU A 61 -15.28 -0.52 8.17
N ARG A 62 -14.89 0.73 7.94
CA ARG A 62 -13.70 1.05 7.16
C ARG A 62 -12.46 0.45 7.85
N PRO A 63 -11.58 -0.27 7.11
CA PRO A 63 -10.37 -0.84 7.67
C PRO A 63 -9.43 0.24 8.21
N SER A 64 -8.92 0.03 9.42
CA SER A 64 -7.83 0.81 10.03
C SER A 64 -6.51 0.07 9.82
N LEU A 65 -5.93 0.22 8.64
CA LEU A 65 -4.67 -0.43 8.24
C LEU A 65 -3.53 0.58 8.18
N GLN A 66 -2.46 0.29 8.90
CA GLN A 66 -1.18 1.01 8.85
C GLN A 66 -0.23 0.31 7.88
N TYR A 67 0.71 1.07 7.31
CA TYR A 67 1.64 0.59 6.29
C TYR A 67 3.02 1.13 6.59
N SER A 68 4.06 0.35 6.26
CA SER A 68 5.44 0.82 6.35
C SER A 68 5.74 1.93 5.35
N ASP A 69 6.61 2.88 5.72
CA ASP A 69 6.87 4.14 4.98
C ASP A 69 7.31 3.97 3.52
N ASN A 70 7.86 2.81 3.17
CA ASN A 70 8.27 2.50 1.81
C ASN A 70 7.10 2.20 0.87
N ILE A 71 5.88 1.99 1.40
CA ILE A 71 4.69 1.75 0.60
C ILE A 71 4.06 3.10 0.24
N ALA A 72 3.97 3.40 -1.06
CA ALA A 72 3.38 4.65 -1.51
C ALA A 72 1.92 4.79 -1.06
N LYS A 73 1.52 6.00 -0.65
CA LYS A 73 0.16 6.28 -0.13
C LYS A 73 -0.97 5.90 -1.10
N GLU A 74 -0.71 6.03 -2.40
CA GLU A 74 -1.62 5.60 -3.45
C GLU A 74 -1.91 4.09 -3.37
N TYR A 75 -0.88 3.27 -3.12
CA TYR A 75 -1.01 1.82 -3.01
C TYR A 75 -1.79 1.44 -1.76
N GLU A 76 -1.52 2.09 -0.62
CA GLU A 76 -2.29 1.89 0.61
C GLU A 76 -3.78 2.16 0.39
N ASN A 77 -4.10 3.27 -0.26
CA ASN A 77 -5.49 3.70 -0.48
C ASN A 77 -6.21 2.73 -1.42
N LYS A 78 -5.55 2.32 -2.52
CA LYS A 78 -6.09 1.28 -3.41
C LYS A 78 -6.30 -0.05 -2.67
N PHE A 79 -5.34 -0.46 -1.83
CA PHE A 79 -5.43 -1.66 -1.01
C PHE A 79 -6.62 -1.63 -0.07
N LYS A 80 -6.74 -0.59 0.78
CA LYS A 80 -7.86 -0.41 1.71
C LYS A 80 -9.22 -0.44 1.01
N ASN A 81 -9.34 0.27 -0.11
CA ASN A 81 -10.59 0.32 -0.87
C ASN A 81 -10.96 -1.06 -1.43
N GLN A 82 -9.99 -1.80 -1.97
CA GLN A 82 -10.24 -3.14 -2.50
C GLN A 82 -10.54 -4.16 -1.41
N VAL A 83 -9.95 -4.04 -0.22
CA VAL A 83 -10.31 -4.88 0.95
C VAL A 83 -11.78 -4.71 1.30
N VAL A 84 -12.28 -3.47 1.36
CA VAL A 84 -13.70 -3.20 1.63
C VAL A 84 -14.57 -3.83 0.56
N LEU A 85 -14.29 -3.52 -0.72
CA LEU A 85 -15.09 -4.00 -1.85
C LEU A 85 -15.15 -5.53 -1.89
N LYS A 86 -14.03 -6.22 -1.68
CA LYS A 86 -13.98 -7.68 -1.73
C LYS A 86 -14.55 -8.35 -0.48
N THR A 87 -14.44 -7.73 0.68
CA THR A 87 -15.14 -8.21 1.88
C THR A 87 -16.65 -8.05 1.72
N GLU A 88 -17.11 -6.94 1.14
CA GLU A 88 -18.52 -6.73 0.80
C GLU A 88 -19.03 -7.79 -0.19
N ASP A 89 -18.28 -8.06 -1.26
CA ASP A 89 -18.61 -9.12 -2.23
C ASP A 89 -18.73 -10.50 -1.55
N ILE A 90 -17.79 -10.85 -0.67
CA ILE A 90 -17.81 -12.11 0.11
C ILE A 90 -19.10 -12.19 0.95
N LEU A 91 -19.41 -11.15 1.72
CA LEU A 91 -20.59 -11.14 2.60
C LEU A 91 -21.91 -11.20 1.82
N LYS A 92 -21.99 -10.48 0.69
CA LYS A 92 -23.14 -10.54 -0.21
C LYS A 92 -23.32 -11.93 -0.81
N ASN A 93 -22.22 -12.59 -1.20
CA ASN A 93 -22.25 -13.98 -1.66
C ASN A 93 -22.76 -14.95 -0.58
N GLN A 94 -22.58 -14.61 0.71
CA GLN A 94 -23.14 -15.36 1.83
C GLN A 94 -24.59 -14.97 2.18
N GLY A 95 -25.25 -14.18 1.32
CA GLY A 95 -26.67 -13.83 1.43
C GLY A 95 -26.96 -12.63 2.31
N TYR A 96 -25.96 -11.96 2.89
CA TYR A 96 -26.17 -10.80 3.75
C TYR A 96 -26.36 -9.51 2.94
N ARG A 97 -27.16 -8.57 3.48
CA ARG A 97 -27.09 -7.17 3.06
C ARG A 97 -25.87 -6.54 3.73
N VAL A 98 -25.11 -5.73 3.01
CA VAL A 98 -23.91 -5.07 3.56
C VAL A 98 -24.15 -3.57 3.60
N VAL A 99 -23.92 -2.97 4.76
CA VAL A 99 -23.95 -1.52 4.96
C VAL A 99 -22.53 -1.06 5.25
N ASN A 100 -21.92 -0.38 4.28
CA ASN A 100 -20.60 0.21 4.45
C ASN A 100 -20.68 1.41 5.38
N VAL A 101 -19.79 1.44 6.38
CA VAL A 101 -19.66 2.51 7.36
C VAL A 101 -18.33 3.21 7.13
N GLU A 102 -18.35 4.53 7.00
CA GLU A 102 -17.15 5.32 6.67
C GLU A 102 -16.11 5.34 7.79
N SER A 103 -16.56 5.21 9.05
CA SER A 103 -15.68 5.15 10.22
C SER A 103 -15.10 3.75 10.43
N SER A 104 -13.89 3.72 10.98
CA SER A 104 -13.25 2.51 11.53
C SER A 104 -13.66 2.22 12.98
N GLU A 105 -14.29 3.18 13.65
CA GLU A 105 -14.62 3.10 15.06
C GLU A 105 -16.07 2.68 15.29
N LYS A 106 -16.26 1.66 16.13
CA LYS A 106 -17.60 1.18 16.51
C LYS A 106 -18.42 2.21 17.30
N SER A 107 -17.77 3.19 17.93
CA SER A 107 -18.43 4.28 18.65
C SER A 107 -19.30 5.12 17.73
N ASP A 108 -18.87 5.28 16.48
CA ASP A 108 -19.43 6.24 15.51
C ASP A 108 -20.66 5.69 14.80
N LEU A 109 -21.02 4.43 15.05
CA LEU A 109 -22.25 3.83 14.56
C LEU A 109 -23.46 4.56 15.13
N SER A 110 -24.38 4.97 14.25
CA SER A 110 -25.64 5.59 14.66
C SER A 110 -26.52 4.58 15.41
N PHE A 111 -27.46 5.07 16.22
CA PHE A 111 -28.40 4.18 16.92
C PHE A 111 -29.20 3.30 15.95
N ALA A 112 -29.62 3.85 14.80
CA ALA A 112 -30.32 3.09 13.77
C ALA A 112 -29.46 1.94 13.22
N GLN A 113 -28.19 2.22 12.88
CA GLN A 113 -27.24 1.19 12.43
C GLN A 113 -27.03 0.12 13.51
N LYS A 114 -26.82 0.53 14.77
CA LYS A 114 -26.66 -0.41 15.90
C LYS A 114 -27.90 -1.29 16.11
N LYS A 115 -29.09 -0.73 15.93
CA LYS A 115 -30.36 -1.43 16.12
C LYS A 115 -30.69 -2.38 14.98
N GLU A 116 -30.40 -2.03 13.73
CA GLU A 116 -30.76 -2.82 12.55
C GLU A 116 -29.66 -3.82 12.15
N GLY A 117 -28.41 -3.53 12.49
CA GLY A 117 -27.28 -4.42 12.23
C GLY A 117 -27.42 -5.76 12.97
N TYR A 118 -27.19 -6.85 12.24
CA TYR A 118 -26.99 -8.17 12.80
C TYR A 118 -25.61 -8.26 13.46
N LEU A 119 -24.57 -7.93 12.71
CA LEU A 119 -23.18 -7.91 13.14
C LEU A 119 -22.49 -6.68 12.55
N ALA A 120 -21.42 -6.25 13.21
CA ALA A 120 -20.45 -5.32 12.67
C ALA A 120 -19.11 -6.04 12.46
N ILE A 121 -18.45 -5.76 11.33
CA ILE A 121 -17.12 -6.28 11.02
C ILE A 121 -16.16 -5.10 11.01
N SER A 122 -15.13 -5.17 11.85
CA SER A 122 -14.03 -4.21 11.84
C SER A 122 -12.71 -4.91 11.53
N MET A 123 -11.87 -4.24 10.75
CA MET A 123 -10.54 -4.72 10.40
C MET A 123 -9.50 -3.70 10.84
N ASN A 124 -8.52 -4.16 11.62
CA ASN A 124 -7.41 -3.33 12.07
C ASN A 124 -6.08 -4.08 11.91
N GLY A 125 -5.00 -3.37 11.62
CA GLY A 125 -3.72 -4.04 11.42
C GLY A 125 -2.61 -3.17 10.87
N GLU A 126 -1.49 -3.82 10.60
CA GLU A 126 -0.28 -3.24 10.06
C GLU A 126 0.28 -4.14 8.96
N ILE A 127 0.58 -3.55 7.80
CA ILE A 127 1.18 -4.23 6.66
C ILE A 127 2.60 -3.67 6.47
N VAL A 128 3.59 -4.48 6.81
CA VAL A 128 5.00 -4.09 6.74
C VAL A 128 5.69 -4.86 5.62
N LEU A 129 6.34 -4.12 4.72
CA LEU A 129 7.25 -4.67 3.72
C LEU A 129 8.64 -4.15 3.99
N ARG A 130 9.57 -5.02 4.38
CA ARG A 130 10.94 -4.60 4.71
C ARG A 130 11.99 -5.49 4.06
N PRO A 131 13.18 -4.94 3.73
CA PRO A 131 14.31 -5.75 3.30
C PRO A 131 14.69 -6.77 4.38
N ASP A 132 14.92 -8.01 3.97
CA ASP A 132 15.44 -9.06 4.84
C ASP A 132 16.93 -8.79 5.14
N PRO A 133 17.31 -8.54 6.40
CA PRO A 133 18.69 -8.19 6.75
C PRO A 133 19.70 -9.29 6.41
N LYS A 134 19.28 -10.56 6.37
CA LYS A 134 20.17 -11.70 6.05
C LYS A 134 20.41 -11.87 4.57
N ARG A 135 19.52 -11.32 3.73
CA ARG A 135 19.53 -11.49 2.27
C ARG A 135 19.63 -10.17 1.53
N THR A 136 20.01 -9.11 2.23
CA THR A 136 20.18 -7.78 1.67
C THR A 136 21.65 -7.39 1.73
N THR A 137 22.17 -6.97 0.59
CA THR A 137 23.54 -6.50 0.42
C THR A 137 23.51 -5.04 0.01
N GLN A 138 24.42 -4.25 0.57
CA GLN A 138 24.63 -2.86 0.18
C GLN A 138 26.06 -2.70 -0.29
N LYS A 139 26.23 -2.28 -1.53
CA LYS A 139 27.52 -1.94 -2.12
C LYS A 139 27.56 -0.44 -2.36
N LYS A 140 28.40 0.25 -1.60
CA LYS A 140 28.65 1.67 -1.79
C LYS A 140 29.56 1.88 -3.00
N SER A 141 29.35 2.99 -3.70
CA SER A 141 30.29 3.45 -4.71
C SER A 141 31.61 3.82 -4.05
N GLU A 142 32.74 3.46 -4.68
CA GLU A 142 34.07 3.88 -4.21
C GLU A 142 34.40 5.29 -4.76
N PRO A 143 35.03 6.15 -3.95
CA PRO A 143 35.45 7.47 -4.42
C PRO A 143 36.56 7.32 -5.47
N GLY A 144 36.47 8.07 -6.58
CA GLY A 144 37.50 8.02 -7.61
C GLY A 144 37.17 8.86 -8.85
N LEU A 145 38.15 9.62 -9.33
CA LEU A 145 37.96 10.57 -10.45
C LEU A 145 37.68 9.87 -11.79
N LEU A 146 38.23 8.68 -12.00
CA LEU A 146 38.14 7.98 -13.29
C LEU A 146 37.07 6.88 -13.30
N PHE A 147 37.02 6.05 -12.25
CA PHE A 147 36.22 4.81 -12.26
C PHE A 147 35.02 4.79 -11.29
N SER A 148 34.79 5.87 -10.54
CA SER A 148 33.61 5.94 -9.66
C SER A 148 32.32 6.06 -10.47
N THR A 149 31.35 5.22 -10.16
CA THR A 149 30.01 5.30 -10.73
C THR A 149 29.16 6.38 -10.06
N GLY A 150 29.50 6.81 -8.84
CA GLY A 150 28.68 7.73 -8.03
C GLY A 150 27.34 7.14 -7.60
N LEU A 151 27.17 5.82 -7.69
CA LEU A 151 25.93 5.10 -7.40
C LEU A 151 26.15 4.02 -6.33
N ASP A 152 25.38 4.10 -5.25
CA ASP A 152 25.25 3.03 -4.27
C ASP A 152 24.18 2.04 -4.73
N LYS A 153 24.42 0.74 -4.52
CA LYS A 153 23.54 -0.35 -4.92
C LYS A 153 23.09 -1.15 -3.71
N MET A 154 21.78 -1.33 -3.54
CA MET A 154 21.19 -2.21 -2.54
C MET A 154 20.41 -3.32 -3.27
N GLU A 155 20.77 -4.56 -3.03
CA GLU A 155 20.12 -5.72 -3.63
C GLU A 155 19.71 -6.69 -2.53
N GLY A 156 18.46 -7.13 -2.54
CA GLY A 156 18.00 -8.08 -1.54
C GLY A 156 16.61 -8.62 -1.78
N VAL A 157 16.01 -9.12 -0.70
CA VAL A 157 14.66 -9.71 -0.69
C VAL A 157 13.78 -8.90 0.25
N LEU A 158 12.66 -8.42 -0.26
CA LEU A 158 11.59 -7.81 0.51
C LEU A 158 10.74 -8.92 1.12
N VAL A 159 10.50 -8.85 2.43
CA VAL A 159 9.66 -9.79 3.18
C VAL A 159 8.47 -9.09 3.81
N SER A 160 7.36 -9.82 3.92
CA SER A 160 6.15 -9.36 4.62
C SER A 160 6.26 -9.59 6.13
N ALA A 161 5.70 -8.65 6.88
CA ALA A 161 5.51 -8.74 8.32
C ALA A 161 4.26 -7.94 8.72
N GLY A 162 3.86 -8.05 9.99
CA GLY A 162 2.68 -7.40 10.53
C GLY A 162 1.49 -8.36 10.56
N PHE A 163 0.29 -7.80 10.75
CA PHE A 163 -0.91 -8.59 10.95
C PHE A 163 -2.17 -7.84 10.53
N ILE A 164 -3.23 -8.58 10.26
CA ILE A 164 -4.59 -8.04 10.15
C ILE A 164 -5.48 -8.80 11.11
N LYS A 165 -6.13 -8.07 12.02
CA LYS A 165 -7.15 -8.59 12.91
C LYS A 165 -8.52 -8.23 12.36
N VAL A 166 -9.38 -9.24 12.23
CA VAL A 166 -10.79 -9.09 11.88
C VAL A 166 -11.60 -9.39 13.12
N MET A 167 -12.52 -8.49 13.49
CA MET A 167 -13.39 -8.66 14.66
C MET A 167 -14.86 -8.70 14.24
N LEU A 168 -15.59 -9.64 14.80
CA LEU A 168 -17.04 -9.74 14.73
C LEU A 168 -17.62 -9.10 15.99
N ILE A 169 -18.47 -8.09 15.81
CA ILE A 169 -18.97 -7.24 16.89
C ILE A 169 -20.49 -7.28 16.89
N GLU A 170 -21.10 -7.35 18.08
CA GLU A 170 -22.53 -7.09 18.24
C GLU A 170 -22.73 -5.55 18.30
N PRO A 171 -23.44 -4.93 17.34
CA PRO A 171 -23.43 -3.47 17.18
C PRO A 171 -24.04 -2.69 18.36
N MET A 172 -25.06 -3.22 19.03
CA MET A 172 -25.77 -2.50 20.09
C MET A 172 -24.91 -2.37 21.35
N SER A 173 -24.40 -3.49 21.85
CA SER A 173 -23.47 -3.56 22.98
C SER A 173 -22.12 -2.95 22.63
N GLY A 174 -21.63 -3.20 21.41
CA GLY A 174 -20.27 -2.92 20.98
C GLY A 174 -19.28 -3.98 21.44
N GLU A 175 -19.74 -5.10 21.99
CA GLU A 175 -18.88 -6.21 22.43
C GLU A 175 -18.43 -7.05 21.23
N ALA A 176 -17.19 -7.53 21.30
CA ALA A 176 -16.67 -8.46 20.30
C ALA A 176 -17.18 -9.87 20.62
N LEU A 177 -17.80 -10.50 19.63
CA LEU A 177 -18.26 -11.89 19.68
C LEU A 177 -17.11 -12.84 19.39
N ASP A 178 -16.27 -12.49 18.41
CA ASP A 178 -15.08 -13.26 18.04
C ASP A 178 -14.07 -12.39 17.29
N SER A 179 -12.85 -12.87 17.15
CA SER A 179 -11.84 -12.30 16.28
C SER A 179 -10.88 -13.34 15.74
N PHE A 180 -10.38 -13.13 14.53
CA PHE A 180 -9.28 -13.90 13.99
C PHE A 180 -8.19 -12.97 13.47
N MET A 181 -6.94 -13.45 13.54
CA MET A 181 -5.77 -12.72 13.12
C MET A 181 -5.11 -13.44 11.94
N ILE A 182 -4.66 -12.65 10.98
CA ILE A 182 -3.87 -13.09 9.83
C ILE A 182 -2.47 -12.53 10.04
N ASP A 183 -1.51 -13.39 10.40
CA ASP A 183 -0.10 -13.03 10.49
C ASP A 183 0.50 -12.99 9.07
N LEU A 184 1.02 -11.83 8.67
CA LEU A 184 1.58 -11.62 7.35
C LEU A 184 2.99 -12.19 7.23
N SER A 185 3.64 -12.49 8.34
CA SER A 185 4.96 -13.13 8.40
C SER A 185 4.91 -14.60 7.96
N GLU A 186 3.73 -15.22 8.03
CA GLU A 186 3.50 -16.61 7.63
C GLU A 186 3.25 -16.78 6.12
N LEU A 187 3.06 -15.69 5.36
CA LEU A 187 2.65 -15.74 3.95
C LEU A 187 3.79 -16.13 2.97
N ASP A 188 4.99 -16.39 3.47
CA ASP A 188 6.21 -16.71 2.70
C ASP A 188 6.43 -15.78 1.49
N ILE A 189 6.18 -14.49 1.66
CA ILE A 189 6.32 -13.50 0.60
C ILE A 189 7.77 -13.04 0.53
N GLN A 190 8.37 -13.26 -0.63
CA GLN A 190 9.77 -12.98 -0.91
C GLN A 190 9.90 -12.33 -2.28
N GLU A 191 10.06 -11.01 -2.33
CA GLU A 191 10.21 -10.26 -3.58
C GLU A 191 11.62 -9.71 -3.73
N LYS A 192 12.33 -10.11 -4.78
CA LYS A 192 13.67 -9.57 -5.05
C LYS A 192 13.56 -8.11 -5.46
N PHE A 193 14.40 -7.28 -4.85
CA PHE A 193 14.52 -5.88 -5.23
C PHE A 193 15.99 -5.50 -5.44
N LEU A 194 16.15 -4.49 -6.28
CA LEU A 194 17.36 -3.77 -6.58
C LEU A 194 17.00 -2.30 -6.47
N ARG A 195 17.71 -1.57 -5.62
CA ARG A 195 17.60 -0.13 -5.45
C ARG A 195 18.96 0.50 -5.71
N THR A 196 18.99 1.49 -6.57
CA THR A 196 20.19 2.30 -6.80
C THR A 196 19.94 3.70 -6.28
N THR A 197 20.90 4.25 -5.52
CA THR A 197 20.83 5.62 -5.01
C THR A 197 22.10 6.39 -5.34
N HIS A 198 22.01 7.71 -5.39
CA HIS A 198 23.21 8.54 -5.52
C HIS A 198 24.11 8.35 -4.29
N SER A 199 25.40 8.16 -4.53
CA SER A 199 26.40 8.15 -3.46
C SER A 199 26.64 9.56 -2.94
N SER A 200 27.24 9.69 -1.76
CA SER A 200 27.56 10.98 -1.14
C SER A 200 28.73 11.72 -1.80
N HIS A 201 29.49 11.05 -2.66
CA HIS A 201 30.53 11.65 -3.49
C HIS A 201 30.08 11.77 -4.94
N SER A 202 30.63 12.77 -5.64
CA SER A 202 30.40 12.91 -7.08
C SER A 202 31.06 11.74 -7.81
N GLY A 203 30.32 11.14 -8.74
CA GLY A 203 30.85 10.09 -9.59
C GLY A 203 31.99 10.60 -10.48
N GLY A 204 32.89 9.68 -10.86
CA GLY A 204 33.99 9.96 -11.77
C GLY A 204 33.52 10.11 -13.22
N LEU A 205 34.45 10.18 -14.17
CA LEU A 205 34.16 10.32 -15.61
C LEU A 205 33.17 9.26 -16.13
N VAL A 206 33.20 8.04 -15.58
CA VAL A 206 32.30 6.94 -15.97
C VAL A 206 30.87 7.08 -15.45
N SER A 207 30.59 7.97 -14.50
CA SER A 207 29.25 8.14 -13.91
C SER A 207 28.18 8.52 -14.94
N THR A 208 28.55 9.28 -15.97
CA THR A 208 27.64 9.66 -17.06
C THR A 208 27.27 8.49 -17.99
N MET A 209 28.04 7.41 -17.97
CA MET A 209 27.83 6.22 -18.81
C MET A 209 27.09 5.11 -18.07
N VAL A 210 27.08 5.13 -16.73
CA VAL A 210 26.44 4.10 -15.90
C VAL A 210 25.03 4.53 -15.51
N LYS A 211 24.05 3.67 -15.81
CA LYS A 211 22.65 3.87 -15.40
C LYS A 211 22.35 3.00 -14.18
N GLY A 212 21.74 3.62 -13.18
CA GLY A 212 21.16 2.90 -12.04
C GLY A 212 19.84 2.25 -12.40
N LEU A 213 19.47 1.19 -11.69
CA LEU A 213 18.16 0.55 -11.78
C LEU A 213 17.53 0.52 -10.39
N ASP A 214 16.26 0.87 -10.30
CA ASP A 214 15.44 0.69 -9.09
C ASP A 214 14.13 -0.01 -9.45
N ASN A 215 13.94 -1.25 -9.00
CA ASN A 215 12.71 -2.02 -9.18
C ASN A 215 11.93 -2.22 -7.87
N SER A 216 12.21 -1.41 -6.85
CA SER A 216 11.58 -1.53 -5.54
C SER A 216 10.07 -1.36 -5.62
N ASN A 217 9.57 -0.49 -6.52
CA ASN A 217 8.13 -0.31 -6.76
C ASN A 217 7.48 -1.58 -7.30
N ASP A 218 8.12 -2.25 -8.27
CA ASP A 218 7.65 -3.52 -8.81
C ASP A 218 7.60 -4.61 -7.73
N ALA A 219 8.65 -4.70 -6.90
CA ALA A 219 8.72 -5.64 -5.79
C ALA A 219 7.61 -5.38 -4.75
N ILE A 220 7.37 -4.12 -4.38
CA ILE A 220 6.29 -3.72 -3.47
C ILE A 220 4.93 -4.10 -4.04
N LYS A 221 4.65 -3.79 -5.31
CA LYS A 221 3.36 -4.12 -5.93
C LYS A 221 3.13 -5.62 -6.02
N ASN A 222 4.16 -6.41 -6.36
CA ASN A 222 4.08 -7.87 -6.34
C ASN A 222 3.75 -8.40 -4.94
N ALA A 223 4.45 -7.91 -3.92
CA ALA A 223 4.21 -8.31 -2.53
C ALA A 223 2.78 -7.97 -2.10
N LEU A 224 2.31 -6.74 -2.37
CA LEU A 224 0.94 -6.32 -2.05
C LEU A 224 -0.12 -7.16 -2.77
N ASN A 225 0.10 -7.53 -4.04
CA ASN A 225 -0.81 -8.41 -4.78
C ASN A 225 -0.93 -9.79 -4.10
N LYS A 226 0.18 -10.38 -3.65
CA LYS A 226 0.20 -11.67 -2.93
C LYS A 226 -0.46 -11.56 -1.57
N ILE A 227 -0.06 -10.57 -0.76
CA ILE A 227 -0.66 -10.25 0.54
C ILE A 227 -2.18 -10.13 0.41
N PHE A 228 -2.66 -9.35 -0.56
CA PHE A 228 -4.08 -9.13 -0.80
C PHE A 228 -4.82 -10.44 -1.03
N LYS A 229 -4.32 -11.27 -1.95
CA LYS A 229 -4.93 -12.55 -2.29
C LYS A 229 -5.06 -13.46 -1.07
N ASP A 230 -3.99 -13.59 -0.28
CA ASP A 230 -3.97 -14.48 0.88
C ASP A 230 -4.87 -13.98 2.03
N ILE A 231 -4.90 -12.67 2.28
CA ILE A 231 -5.82 -12.09 3.27
C ILE A 231 -7.27 -12.34 2.83
N MET A 232 -7.61 -12.06 1.58
CA MET A 232 -8.98 -12.25 1.10
C MET A 232 -9.40 -13.71 1.14
N ASP A 233 -8.50 -14.65 0.82
CA ASP A 233 -8.76 -16.09 0.96
C ASP A 233 -9.05 -16.51 2.40
N ARG A 234 -8.27 -16.01 3.36
CA ARG A 234 -8.51 -16.28 4.79
C ARG A 234 -9.81 -15.66 5.29
N ILE A 235 -10.15 -14.45 4.81
CA ILE A 235 -11.42 -13.79 5.12
C ILE A 235 -12.61 -14.59 4.55
N ASP A 236 -12.55 -14.99 3.27
CA ASP A 236 -13.62 -15.76 2.62
C ASP A 236 -13.92 -17.08 3.33
N LYS A 237 -12.86 -17.81 3.74
CA LYS A 237 -12.99 -19.06 4.51
C LYS A 237 -13.61 -18.87 5.89
N LYS A 238 -13.45 -17.68 6.50
CA LYS A 238 -13.95 -17.40 7.84
C LYS A 238 -15.33 -16.77 7.83
N LEU A 239 -15.62 -15.88 6.90
CA LEU A 239 -16.87 -15.16 6.77
C LEU A 239 -17.90 -15.94 5.94
N THR A 240 -18.14 -17.21 6.28
CA THR A 240 -19.20 -18.01 5.65
C THR A 240 -20.53 -17.83 6.37
N GLN A 241 -21.64 -18.09 5.68
CA GLN A 241 -22.98 -18.03 6.29
C GLN A 241 -23.07 -18.94 7.53
N SER A 242 -22.54 -20.17 7.45
CA SER A 242 -22.56 -21.11 8.57
C SER A 242 -21.80 -20.59 9.78
N ASN A 243 -20.62 -20.00 9.58
CA ASN A 243 -19.82 -19.45 10.68
C ASN A 243 -20.51 -18.23 11.30
N LEU A 244 -21.05 -17.34 10.47
CA LEU A 244 -21.67 -16.10 10.93
C LEU A 244 -23.02 -16.34 11.62
N GLU A 245 -23.80 -17.33 11.21
CA GLU A 245 -25.05 -17.72 11.88
C GLU A 245 -24.82 -18.40 13.23
N ALA A 246 -23.64 -18.98 13.48
CA ALA A 246 -23.31 -19.59 14.77
C ALA A 246 -23.40 -18.58 15.92
N TYR A 247 -23.12 -17.30 15.66
CA TYR A 247 -23.19 -16.23 16.66
C TYR A 247 -24.60 -15.65 16.87
N LYS A 248 -25.63 -16.17 16.19
CA LYS A 248 -26.98 -15.58 16.21
C LYS A 248 -27.54 -15.48 17.63
N LYS A 249 -27.37 -16.53 18.42
CA LYS A 249 -27.88 -16.60 19.80
C LYS A 249 -27.15 -15.58 20.69
N ASP A 250 -25.82 -15.59 20.65
CA ASP A 250 -24.98 -14.71 21.47
C ASP A 250 -25.22 -13.23 21.13
N ALA A 251 -25.34 -12.90 19.83
CA ALA A 251 -25.68 -11.55 19.38
C ALA A 251 -27.06 -11.09 19.90
N GLN A 252 -28.07 -11.97 19.89
CA GLN A 252 -29.40 -11.67 20.42
C GLN A 252 -29.37 -11.45 21.94
N GLU A 253 -28.62 -12.27 22.68
CA GLU A 253 -28.47 -12.13 24.13
C GLU A 253 -27.82 -10.80 24.52
N LEU A 254 -26.72 -10.42 23.86
CA LEU A 254 -26.02 -9.15 24.10
C LEU A 254 -26.89 -7.94 23.76
N LYS A 255 -27.61 -7.99 22.63
CA LYS A 255 -28.52 -6.92 22.20
C LYS A 255 -29.65 -6.70 23.21
N ASN A 256 -30.17 -7.76 23.81
CA ASN A 256 -31.24 -7.69 24.80
C ASN A 256 -30.77 -7.19 26.17
N LYS A 257 -29.52 -7.46 26.56
CA LYS A 257 -28.95 -6.96 27.83
C LYS A 257 -28.87 -5.44 27.90
N LYS A 258 -28.61 -4.77 26.77
CA LYS A 258 -28.49 -3.30 26.71
C LYS A 258 -29.81 -2.55 26.50
N ASN A 259 -30.88 -3.28 26.15
CA ASN A 259 -32.24 -2.72 26.03
C ASN A 259 -33.04 -2.78 27.34
N ARG A 260 -32.46 -3.32 28.42
CA ARG A 260 -32.99 -3.25 29.79
C ARG A 260 -32.33 -2.11 30.54
#